data_AF-A0A6L4AIW7-F1
#
_entry.id   AF-A0A6L4AIW7-F1
#
_cell.length_a   1.000
_cell.length_b   1.000
_cell.length_c   1.000
_cell.angle_alpha   90.00
_cell.angle_beta   90.00
_cell.angle_gamma   90.00
#
_symmetry.space_group_name_H-M   'P 1'
#
loop_
_entity.id
_entity.type
_entity.pdbx_description
1 polymer ?
#
loop_
_entity_poly.entity_id
_entity_poly.type
_entity_poly.pdbx_seq_one_letter_code
_entity_poly.pdbx_strand_id
1 'polypeptide(L)'
;MITSTNPYDINLVQSDSWRQTFQDNLAAGQDFQSVLASTTQPNPEGTTSTSDKSLDDATHPELVSFLNTLIGGADVASVNEEQLFAGIIHDRIALSKGEDLAREYDTLLEAKMAEHTRADGFVYVEEAARAALKDLESSGKLTTEEAETIHAQAFQAAQLDDNTGVLWDSRGATMSVAPTATAMEKVLAMLVKFDSGEVASGRMALSYQQDQSTETAATAMTATASADTASATAAAGSSAGYTESATYTSYGVRNGGRQAWRIPESGPDFGSRLKVVFEDGHTVYVNDTSHNYRESDGFVFKPGIGPNGEGSANTGTSHGGVYLHAPYGNSSKKVTFYWYG
;
A
#
# COMPACT_ATOMS: atom_id res chain seq x y z
N MET A 1 -26.87 -10.86 -56.75
CA MET A 1 -27.01 -10.98 -55.29
C MET A 1 -25.61 -11.15 -54.74
N ILE A 2 -25.07 -10.14 -54.06
CA ILE A 2 -23.75 -10.18 -53.43
C ILE A 2 -24.04 -10.21 -51.92
N THR A 3 -23.76 -11.33 -51.27
CA THR A 3 -23.87 -11.48 -49.82
C THR A 3 -22.63 -10.85 -49.18
N SER A 4 -22.84 -9.76 -48.45
CA SER A 4 -21.87 -9.13 -47.57
C SER A 4 -21.61 -10.06 -46.38
N THR A 5 -20.37 -10.52 -46.22
CA THR A 5 -19.91 -11.21 -45.01
C THR A 5 -19.31 -10.20 -44.04
N ASN A 6 -19.75 -10.29 -42.79
CA ASN A 6 -19.42 -9.42 -41.67
C ASN A 6 -18.01 -9.77 -41.14
N PRO A 7 -17.05 -8.83 -41.01
CA PRO A 7 -15.65 -9.14 -40.68
C PRO A 7 -15.38 -9.39 -39.19
N TYR A 8 -16.38 -9.72 -38.38
CA TYR A 8 -16.26 -9.88 -36.91
C TYR A 8 -16.64 -11.26 -36.37
N ASP A 9 -16.55 -12.32 -37.18
CA ASP A 9 -16.56 -13.70 -36.65
C ASP A 9 -15.13 -14.10 -36.25
N ILE A 10 -14.73 -13.71 -35.04
CA ILE A 10 -13.53 -14.25 -34.39
C ILE A 10 -13.92 -15.62 -33.83
N ASN A 11 -13.40 -16.67 -34.47
CA ASN A 11 -13.48 -18.06 -34.02
C ASN A 11 -12.87 -18.19 -32.62
N LEU A 12 -13.71 -18.38 -31.61
CA LEU A 12 -13.34 -18.65 -30.23
C LEU A 12 -12.92 -20.13 -30.04
N VAL A 13 -11.93 -20.58 -30.80
CA VAL A 13 -11.42 -21.99 -30.78
C VAL A 13 -9.91 -22.05 -30.51
N GLN A 14 -9.29 -20.98 -29.97
CA GLN A 14 -7.85 -20.93 -29.66
C GLN A 14 -7.52 -20.84 -28.16
N SER A 15 -8.39 -21.30 -27.26
CA SER A 15 -8.14 -21.19 -25.82
C SER A 15 -7.29 -22.32 -25.20
N ASP A 16 -6.85 -23.33 -25.97
CA ASP A 16 -6.11 -24.48 -25.43
C ASP A 16 -4.63 -24.55 -25.84
N SER A 17 -4.19 -23.79 -26.86
CA SER A 17 -2.79 -23.86 -27.30
C SER A 17 -1.81 -23.27 -26.28
N TRP A 18 -2.24 -22.25 -25.52
CA TRP A 18 -1.39 -21.61 -24.52
C TRP A 18 -1.21 -22.48 -23.27
N ARG A 19 -2.21 -23.30 -22.88
CA ARG A 19 -2.05 -24.30 -21.80
C ARG A 19 -1.03 -25.37 -22.17
N GLN A 20 -1.02 -25.78 -23.44
CA GLN A 20 -0.02 -26.71 -23.95
C GLN A 20 1.36 -26.03 -24.03
N THR A 21 1.47 -24.78 -24.51
CA THR A 21 2.73 -24.01 -24.50
C THR A 21 3.24 -23.78 -23.08
N PHE A 22 2.37 -23.55 -22.10
CA PHE A 22 2.70 -23.42 -20.69
C PHE A 22 3.23 -24.73 -20.11
N GLN A 23 2.57 -25.86 -20.38
CA GLN A 23 3.05 -27.19 -19.95
C GLN A 23 4.32 -27.64 -20.68
N ASP A 24 4.47 -27.30 -21.96
CA ASP A 24 5.63 -27.64 -22.78
C ASP A 24 6.86 -26.80 -22.37
N ASN A 25 6.65 -25.54 -21.98
CA ASN A 25 7.70 -24.69 -21.37
C ASN A 25 8.07 -25.18 -19.96
N LEU A 26 7.11 -25.71 -19.20
CA LEU A 26 7.36 -26.38 -17.91
C LEU A 26 8.20 -27.66 -18.05
N ALA A 27 8.06 -28.37 -19.18
CA ALA A 27 8.77 -29.63 -19.45
C ALA A 27 10.16 -29.43 -20.09
N ALA A 28 10.45 -28.25 -20.64
CA ALA A 28 11.70 -27.97 -21.37
C ALA A 28 12.93 -27.71 -20.49
N GLY A 29 12.79 -27.73 -19.16
CA GLY A 29 13.92 -27.96 -18.25
C GLY A 29 14.94 -26.82 -18.14
N GLN A 30 14.53 -25.59 -18.36
CA GLN A 30 15.15 -24.38 -17.82
C GLN A 30 14.02 -23.43 -17.36
N ASP A 31 14.31 -22.53 -16.42
CA ASP A 31 13.48 -21.40 -15.99
C ASP A 31 12.43 -21.53 -14.86
N PHE A 32 12.41 -20.45 -14.07
CA PHE A 32 11.50 -20.03 -13.00
C PHE A 32 11.44 -20.87 -11.70
N GLN A 33 11.14 -22.17 -11.78
CA GLN A 33 10.89 -23.00 -10.58
C GLN A 33 12.14 -23.19 -9.71
N SER A 34 13.35 -23.18 -10.29
CA SER A 34 14.60 -23.29 -9.51
C SER A 34 14.98 -22.01 -8.77
N VAL A 35 14.52 -20.86 -9.26
CA VAL A 35 14.77 -19.55 -8.64
C VAL A 35 13.90 -19.40 -7.38
N LEU A 36 12.63 -19.82 -7.46
CA LEU A 36 11.70 -19.83 -6.31
C LEU A 36 12.02 -20.92 -5.28
N ALA A 37 12.48 -22.09 -5.72
CA ALA A 37 12.94 -23.14 -4.80
C ALA A 37 14.20 -22.72 -4.00
N SER A 38 14.96 -21.72 -4.47
CA SER A 38 16.14 -21.19 -3.75
C SER A 38 15.79 -20.27 -2.58
N THR A 39 14.53 -19.82 -2.47
CA THR A 39 14.05 -18.91 -1.41
C THR A 39 13.28 -19.60 -0.29
N THR A 40 12.99 -20.90 -0.43
CA THR A 40 12.17 -21.65 0.53
C THR A 40 13.06 -22.59 1.34
N GLN A 41 13.44 -22.21 2.55
CA GLN A 41 14.01 -23.18 3.49
C GLN A 41 12.90 -24.06 4.07
N PRO A 42 13.01 -25.40 4.01
CA PRO A 42 12.10 -26.27 4.74
C PRO A 42 12.32 -26.04 6.24
N ASN A 43 11.32 -25.50 6.93
CA ASN A 43 11.33 -25.39 8.38
C ASN A 43 10.80 -26.71 8.97
N PRO A 44 11.60 -27.50 9.70
CA PRO A 44 11.11 -28.68 10.38
C PRO A 44 10.82 -28.30 11.83
N GLU A 45 9.57 -27.98 12.16
CA GLU A 45 8.99 -28.30 13.47
C GLU A 45 7.51 -27.92 13.53
N GLY A 46 6.70 -28.92 13.86
CA GLY A 46 5.25 -28.86 13.82
C GLY A 46 4.65 -27.96 14.90
N THR A 47 3.62 -27.23 14.50
CA THR A 47 2.66 -26.63 15.42
C THR A 47 1.27 -27.12 15.05
N THR A 48 0.52 -27.56 16.05
CA THR A 48 -0.78 -28.21 15.94
C THR A 48 -1.84 -27.18 15.53
N SER A 49 -2.36 -27.29 14.30
CA SER A 49 -3.47 -26.47 13.81
C SER A 49 -4.74 -26.70 14.61
N THR A 50 -5.26 -25.64 15.21
CA THR A 50 -6.61 -25.58 15.75
C THR A 50 -7.32 -24.44 15.04
N SER A 51 -8.27 -24.76 14.14
CA SER A 51 -9.50 -23.98 13.81
C SER A 51 -10.04 -24.43 12.44
N ASP A 52 -11.03 -25.32 12.45
CA ASP A 52 -11.91 -25.63 11.31
C ASP A 52 -12.90 -24.45 11.10
N LYS A 53 -12.40 -23.32 10.59
CA LYS A 53 -13.23 -22.37 9.85
C LYS A 53 -12.92 -22.59 8.38
N SER A 54 -13.82 -23.30 7.70
CA SER A 54 -13.76 -23.52 6.26
C SER A 54 -13.62 -22.16 5.55
N LEU A 55 -12.52 -22.02 4.81
CA LEU A 55 -12.22 -20.90 3.90
C LEU A 55 -13.06 -20.98 2.60
N ASP A 56 -13.98 -21.95 2.48
CA ASP A 56 -14.67 -22.26 1.23
C ASP A 56 -15.80 -21.27 0.87
N ASP A 57 -16.13 -20.33 1.78
CA ASP A 57 -17.09 -19.23 1.53
C ASP A 57 -16.38 -17.87 1.33
N ALA A 58 -15.06 -17.87 1.15
CA ALA A 58 -14.28 -16.64 0.97
C ALA A 58 -14.52 -16.05 -0.43
N THR A 59 -14.74 -14.73 -0.49
CA THR A 59 -14.92 -13.93 -1.72
C THR A 59 -13.70 -13.88 -2.65
N HIS A 60 -12.60 -14.59 -2.34
CA HIS A 60 -11.31 -14.52 -3.04
C HIS A 60 -10.71 -15.91 -3.33
N PRO A 61 -11.44 -16.85 -3.98
CA PRO A 61 -10.91 -18.19 -4.27
C PRO A 61 -9.74 -18.14 -5.27
N GLU A 62 -9.74 -17.17 -6.19
CA GLU A 62 -8.72 -17.03 -7.22
C GLU A 62 -7.37 -16.53 -6.66
N LEU A 63 -7.39 -15.72 -5.59
CA LEU A 63 -6.16 -15.25 -4.93
C LEU A 63 -5.30 -16.42 -4.45
N VAL A 64 -5.92 -17.45 -3.85
CA VAL A 64 -5.20 -18.63 -3.36
C VAL A 64 -4.63 -19.43 -4.53
N SER A 65 -5.41 -19.61 -5.59
CA SER A 65 -4.99 -20.30 -6.81
C SER A 65 -3.81 -19.60 -7.51
N PHE A 66 -3.90 -18.27 -7.63
CA PHE A 66 -2.85 -17.44 -8.20
C PHE A 66 -1.58 -17.47 -7.35
N LEU A 67 -1.69 -17.26 -6.03
CA LEU A 67 -0.53 -17.31 -5.15
C LEU A 67 0.17 -18.65 -5.24
N ASN A 68 -0.56 -19.77 -5.20
CA ASN A 68 0.00 -21.11 -5.39
C ASN A 68 0.76 -21.24 -6.71
N THR A 69 0.29 -20.61 -7.79
CA THR A 69 0.98 -20.59 -9.08
C THR A 69 2.26 -19.74 -9.01
N LEU A 70 2.17 -18.54 -8.46
CA LEU A 70 3.28 -17.59 -8.34
C LEU A 70 4.42 -18.14 -7.48
N ILE A 71 4.10 -18.87 -6.42
CA ILE A 71 5.07 -19.36 -5.43
C ILE A 71 5.65 -20.75 -5.76
N GLY A 72 5.19 -21.39 -6.83
CA GLY A 72 5.76 -22.65 -7.32
C GLY A 72 5.05 -23.94 -6.89
N GLY A 73 3.78 -23.87 -6.51
CA GLY A 73 2.90 -25.03 -6.30
C GLY A 73 2.04 -24.95 -5.03
N ALA A 74 1.18 -25.96 -4.86
CA ALA A 74 0.21 -26.04 -3.76
C ALA A 74 0.83 -26.25 -2.36
N ASP A 75 2.13 -26.58 -2.27
CA ASP A 75 2.81 -26.99 -1.04
C ASP A 75 3.80 -25.95 -0.51
N VAL A 76 3.62 -24.67 -0.83
CA VAL A 76 4.54 -23.64 -0.33
C VAL A 76 4.28 -23.34 1.14
N ALA A 77 5.28 -23.62 1.96
CA ALA A 77 5.21 -23.51 3.41
C ALA A 77 5.12 -22.05 3.90
N SER A 78 5.72 -21.10 3.17
CA SER A 78 5.80 -19.69 3.57
C SER A 78 5.84 -18.75 2.38
N VAL A 79 5.31 -17.55 2.57
CA VAL A 79 5.32 -16.45 1.59
C VAL A 79 5.89 -15.19 2.22
N ASN A 80 6.46 -14.31 1.39
CA ASN A 80 6.89 -12.96 1.79
C ASN A 80 5.88 -11.89 1.36
N GLU A 81 6.09 -10.65 1.82
CA GLU A 81 5.19 -9.54 1.54
C GLU A 81 5.18 -9.15 0.06
N GLU A 82 6.31 -9.19 -0.64
CA GLU A 82 6.36 -8.86 -2.08
C GLU A 82 5.55 -9.86 -2.95
N GLN A 83 5.58 -11.14 -2.58
CA GLN A 83 4.80 -12.19 -3.25
C GLN A 83 3.30 -12.00 -3.01
N LEU A 84 2.92 -11.71 -1.76
CA LEU A 84 1.53 -11.38 -1.43
C LEU A 84 1.07 -10.15 -2.18
N PHE A 85 1.90 -9.10 -2.23
CA PHE A 85 1.61 -7.88 -2.94
C PHE A 85 1.28 -8.12 -4.42
N ALA A 86 2.13 -8.89 -5.13
CA ALA A 86 1.89 -9.23 -6.52
C ALA A 86 0.59 -10.02 -6.71
N GLY A 87 0.29 -10.97 -5.81
CA GLY A 87 -0.95 -11.75 -5.86
C GLY A 87 -2.21 -10.95 -5.55
N ILE A 88 -2.14 -10.00 -4.62
CA ILE A 88 -3.28 -9.15 -4.31
C ILE A 88 -3.57 -8.21 -5.48
N ILE A 89 -2.56 -7.71 -6.21
CA ILE A 89 -2.81 -6.91 -7.43
C ILE A 89 -3.65 -7.71 -8.44
N HIS A 90 -3.30 -8.97 -8.69
CA HIS A 90 -4.08 -9.85 -9.57
C HIS A 90 -5.53 -9.95 -9.09
N ASP A 91 -5.76 -10.30 -7.81
CA ASP A 91 -7.11 -10.41 -7.23
C ASP A 91 -7.93 -9.13 -7.38
N ARG A 92 -7.33 -7.96 -7.10
CA ARG A 92 -8.03 -6.67 -7.22
C ARG A 92 -8.36 -6.32 -8.68
N ILE A 93 -7.50 -6.66 -9.64
CA ILE A 93 -7.80 -6.51 -11.07
C ILE A 93 -8.93 -7.45 -11.46
N ALA A 94 -8.86 -8.73 -11.09
CA ALA A 94 -9.88 -9.72 -11.40
C ALA A 94 -11.26 -9.31 -10.87
N LEU A 95 -11.32 -8.85 -9.61
CA LEU A 95 -12.54 -8.41 -8.96
C LEU A 95 -13.16 -7.17 -9.62
N SER A 96 -12.33 -6.19 -10.01
CA SER A 96 -12.82 -4.88 -10.48
C SER A 96 -12.95 -4.75 -12.00
N LYS A 97 -12.15 -5.51 -12.76
CA LYS A 97 -12.03 -5.42 -14.22
C LYS A 97 -12.26 -6.73 -14.95
N GLY A 98 -12.29 -7.84 -14.21
CA GLY A 98 -12.48 -9.16 -14.76
C GLY A 98 -11.17 -9.91 -15.01
N GLU A 99 -11.32 -11.23 -15.06
CA GLU A 99 -10.25 -12.21 -15.14
C GLU A 99 -9.33 -12.05 -16.35
N ASP A 100 -9.86 -11.61 -17.50
CA ASP A 100 -9.08 -11.45 -18.72
C ASP A 100 -7.98 -10.37 -18.56
N LEU A 101 -8.28 -9.28 -17.84
CA LEU A 101 -7.28 -8.24 -17.57
C LEU A 101 -6.29 -8.67 -16.49
N ALA A 102 -6.72 -9.49 -15.52
CA ALA A 102 -5.84 -10.04 -14.49
C ALA A 102 -4.79 -10.98 -15.12
N ARG A 103 -5.18 -11.82 -16.08
CA ARG A 103 -4.22 -12.66 -16.84
C ARG A 103 -3.25 -11.86 -17.68
N GLU A 104 -3.69 -10.71 -18.20
CA GLU A 104 -2.77 -9.81 -18.88
C GLU A 104 -1.76 -9.20 -17.92
N TYR A 105 -2.20 -8.82 -16.71
CA TYR A 105 -1.28 -8.44 -15.64
C TYR A 105 -0.26 -9.54 -15.36
N ASP A 106 -0.67 -10.82 -15.30
CA ASP A 106 0.25 -11.93 -15.05
C ASP A 106 1.31 -12.06 -16.15
N THR A 107 0.90 -11.91 -17.41
CA THR A 107 1.81 -11.92 -18.56
C THR A 107 2.82 -10.77 -18.49
N LEU A 108 2.36 -9.58 -18.10
CA LEU A 108 3.23 -8.42 -17.90
C LEU A 108 4.17 -8.63 -16.71
N LEU A 109 3.66 -9.17 -15.59
CA LEU A 109 4.43 -9.47 -14.39
C LEU A 109 5.56 -10.44 -14.72
N GLU A 110 5.31 -11.53 -15.43
CA GLU A 110 6.34 -12.49 -15.85
C GLU A 110 7.46 -11.80 -16.65
N ALA A 111 7.09 -10.98 -17.63
CA ALA A 111 8.05 -10.20 -18.42
C ALA A 111 8.86 -9.23 -17.54
N LYS A 112 8.20 -8.55 -16.59
CA LYS A 112 8.86 -7.61 -15.67
C LYS A 112 9.74 -8.32 -14.64
N MET A 113 9.39 -9.51 -14.20
CA MET A 113 10.26 -10.29 -13.32
C MET A 113 11.59 -10.59 -14.01
N ALA A 114 11.60 -10.93 -15.30
CA ALA A 114 12.84 -11.10 -16.06
C ALA A 114 13.67 -9.79 -16.14
N GLU A 115 13.02 -8.65 -16.36
CA GLU A 115 13.68 -7.32 -16.38
C GLU A 115 14.25 -6.91 -15.01
N HIS A 116 13.60 -7.32 -13.92
CA HIS A 116 13.97 -7.00 -12.53
C HIS A 116 14.73 -8.15 -11.83
N THR A 117 15.21 -9.13 -12.59
CA THR A 117 16.09 -10.20 -12.09
C THR A 117 17.54 -9.72 -12.10
N ARG A 118 18.19 -9.76 -10.95
CA ARG A 118 19.62 -9.47 -10.80
C ARG A 118 20.48 -10.57 -11.42
N ALA A 119 21.75 -10.23 -11.64
CA ALA A 119 22.75 -11.18 -12.11
C ALA A 119 22.97 -12.40 -11.17
N ASP A 120 22.59 -12.29 -9.89
CA ASP A 120 22.61 -13.39 -8.91
C ASP A 120 21.30 -14.20 -8.87
N GLY A 121 20.39 -13.95 -9.82
CA GLY A 121 19.10 -14.61 -9.94
C GLY A 121 18.03 -14.12 -8.96
N PHE A 122 18.31 -13.11 -8.13
CA PHE A 122 17.31 -12.53 -7.24
C PHE A 122 16.34 -11.64 -8.01
N VAL A 123 15.04 -11.78 -7.76
CA VAL A 123 13.97 -11.00 -8.41
C VAL A 123 13.39 -10.02 -7.42
N TYR A 124 13.33 -8.74 -7.80
CA TYR A 124 12.58 -7.72 -7.07
C TYR A 124 11.09 -7.80 -7.46
N VAL A 125 10.33 -8.62 -6.75
CA VAL A 125 8.95 -8.96 -7.12
C VAL A 125 8.04 -7.74 -6.98
N GLU A 126 8.24 -6.92 -5.94
CA GLU A 126 7.50 -5.67 -5.76
C GLU A 126 7.68 -4.73 -6.97
N GLU A 127 8.92 -4.52 -7.40
CA GLU A 127 9.22 -3.62 -8.53
C GLU A 127 8.61 -4.15 -9.83
N ALA A 128 8.72 -5.46 -10.07
CA ALA A 128 8.14 -6.10 -11.25
C ALA A 128 6.61 -5.96 -11.28
N ALA A 129 5.94 -6.22 -10.15
CA ALA A 129 4.49 -6.09 -10.01
C ALA A 129 4.00 -4.64 -10.21
N ARG A 130 4.71 -3.67 -9.62
CA ARG A 130 4.41 -2.25 -9.82
C ARG A 130 4.63 -1.81 -11.28
N ALA A 131 5.68 -2.30 -11.93
CA ALA A 131 5.93 -2.02 -13.34
C ALA A 131 4.83 -2.60 -14.25
N ALA A 132 4.39 -3.84 -13.99
CA ALA A 132 3.30 -4.47 -14.73
C ALA A 132 1.97 -3.71 -14.55
N LEU A 133 1.65 -3.31 -13.33
CA LEU A 133 0.47 -2.49 -13.05
C LEU A 133 0.52 -1.13 -13.76
N LYS A 134 1.71 -0.52 -13.84
CA LYS A 134 1.94 0.73 -14.59
C LYS A 134 1.77 0.55 -16.10
N ASP A 135 2.16 -0.58 -16.67
CA ASP A 135 1.95 -0.86 -18.09
C ASP A 135 0.44 -1.00 -18.43
N LEU A 136 -0.37 -1.56 -17.53
CA LEU A 136 -1.83 -1.57 -17.67
C LEU A 136 -2.44 -0.16 -17.59
N GLU A 137 -1.91 0.70 -16.73
CA GLU A 137 -2.32 2.11 -16.64
C GLU A 137 -1.94 2.91 -17.89
N SER A 138 -0.68 2.78 -18.33
CA SER A 138 -0.15 3.48 -19.51
C SER A 138 -0.79 3.03 -20.83
N SER A 139 -1.30 1.79 -20.89
CA SER A 139 -2.08 1.30 -22.03
C SER A 139 -3.56 1.71 -22.00
N GLY A 140 -4.01 2.39 -20.93
CA GLY A 140 -5.39 2.84 -20.75
C GLY A 140 -6.38 1.75 -20.34
N LYS A 141 -5.90 0.57 -19.94
CA LYS A 141 -6.74 -0.53 -19.46
C LYS A 141 -7.18 -0.32 -18.01
N LEU A 142 -6.33 0.35 -17.25
CA LEU A 142 -6.67 0.94 -15.96
C LEU A 142 -6.56 2.45 -16.06
N THR A 143 -7.43 3.16 -15.37
CA THR A 143 -7.18 4.58 -15.09
C THR A 143 -6.10 4.73 -14.02
N THR A 144 -5.46 5.89 -13.95
CA THR A 144 -4.48 6.20 -12.89
C THR A 144 -5.08 6.01 -11.49
N GLU A 145 -6.32 6.45 -11.26
CA GLU A 145 -6.99 6.31 -9.97
C GLU A 145 -7.23 4.84 -9.59
N GLU A 146 -7.64 4.01 -10.55
CA GLU A 146 -7.85 2.58 -10.32
C GLU A 146 -6.53 1.87 -10.01
N ALA A 147 -5.49 2.13 -10.80
CA ALA A 147 -4.18 1.52 -10.58
C ALA A 147 -3.58 1.94 -9.24
N GLU A 148 -3.67 3.22 -8.85
CA GLU A 148 -3.19 3.71 -7.56
C GLU A 148 -4.01 3.17 -6.38
N THR A 149 -5.31 2.91 -6.57
CA THR A 149 -6.17 2.29 -5.55
C THR A 149 -5.80 0.82 -5.37
N ILE A 150 -5.65 0.07 -6.46
CA ILE A 150 -5.20 -1.33 -6.45
C ILE A 150 -3.84 -1.44 -5.77
N HIS A 151 -2.91 -0.55 -6.14
CA HIS A 151 -1.59 -0.47 -5.53
C HIS A 151 -1.67 -0.25 -4.01
N ALA A 152 -2.48 0.72 -3.56
CA ALA A 152 -2.64 1.01 -2.14
C ALA A 152 -3.26 -0.16 -1.35
N GLN A 153 -4.26 -0.84 -1.92
CA GLN A 153 -4.90 -2.01 -1.33
C GLN A 153 -3.91 -3.17 -1.19
N ALA A 154 -3.20 -3.49 -2.28
CA ALA A 154 -2.20 -4.56 -2.29
C ALA A 154 -1.08 -4.27 -1.28
N PHE A 155 -0.55 -3.05 -1.26
CA PHE A 155 0.53 -2.67 -0.36
C PHE A 155 0.14 -2.83 1.11
N GLN A 156 -1.06 -2.38 1.49
CA GLN A 156 -1.55 -2.46 2.86
C GLN A 156 -1.93 -3.88 3.28
N ALA A 157 -2.53 -4.66 2.39
CA ALA A 157 -2.95 -6.03 2.71
C ALA A 157 -1.77 -7.01 2.74
N ALA A 158 -0.68 -6.73 2.02
CA ALA A 158 0.51 -7.57 1.98
C ALA A 158 1.40 -7.49 3.23
N GLN A 159 1.16 -6.52 4.13
CA GLN A 159 1.97 -6.32 5.34
C GLN A 159 1.85 -7.49 6.31
N LEU A 160 2.95 -8.19 6.56
CA LEU A 160 3.04 -9.32 7.48
C LEU A 160 3.65 -8.95 8.83
N ASP A 161 4.44 -7.87 8.86
CA ASP A 161 5.09 -7.33 10.06
C ASP A 161 4.55 -5.94 10.49
N ASP A 162 5.19 -5.34 11.48
CA ASP A 162 4.80 -4.02 12.03
C ASP A 162 5.34 -2.83 11.21
N ASN A 163 6.22 -3.08 10.24
CA ASN A 163 6.87 -2.08 9.41
C ASN A 163 6.05 -1.76 8.16
N THR A 164 4.91 -1.13 8.39
CA THR A 164 3.92 -0.73 7.36
C THR A 164 4.39 0.27 6.30
N GLY A 165 5.68 0.66 6.28
CA GLY A 165 6.23 1.62 5.34
C GLY A 165 6.86 1.00 4.09
N VAL A 166 7.09 -0.30 4.11
CA VAL A 166 7.91 -1.03 3.14
C VAL A 166 7.37 -2.44 2.92
N LEU A 167 7.65 -3.04 1.77
CA LEU A 167 7.44 -4.48 1.57
C LEU A 167 8.78 -5.20 1.71
N TRP A 168 8.78 -6.27 2.48
CA TRP A 168 9.97 -7.06 2.81
C TRP A 168 10.00 -8.36 2.00
N ASP A 169 11.20 -8.71 1.56
CA ASP A 169 11.47 -9.88 0.73
C ASP A 169 11.71 -11.14 1.58
N SER A 170 12.29 -12.18 0.99
CA SER A 170 12.66 -13.42 1.67
C SER A 170 14.14 -13.48 2.10
N ARG A 171 14.88 -12.38 2.06
CA ARG A 171 16.35 -12.39 2.21
C ARG A 171 16.88 -11.33 3.18
N GLY A 172 18.00 -11.68 3.82
CA GLY A 172 18.82 -10.73 4.57
C GLY A 172 18.11 -10.11 5.78
N ALA A 173 18.39 -8.83 6.02
CA ALA A 173 17.84 -8.06 7.13
C ALA A 173 16.43 -7.50 6.86
N THR A 174 15.93 -7.69 5.64
CA THR A 174 14.62 -7.22 5.13
C THR A 174 13.67 -8.38 4.93
N MET A 175 13.79 -9.42 5.76
CA MET A 175 13.02 -10.65 5.62
C MET A 175 11.73 -10.58 6.45
N SER A 176 10.59 -10.56 5.77
CA SER A 176 9.26 -10.70 6.39
C SER A 176 8.55 -11.86 5.71
N VAL A 177 8.58 -13.01 6.39
CA VAL A 177 7.98 -14.26 5.90
C VAL A 177 7.01 -14.79 6.94
N ALA A 178 5.88 -15.31 6.47
CA ALA A 178 4.91 -15.99 7.33
C ALA A 178 4.48 -17.32 6.70
N PRO A 179 4.02 -18.30 7.50
CA PRO A 179 3.38 -19.48 6.97
C PRO A 179 2.22 -19.08 6.04
N THR A 180 2.12 -19.72 4.87
CA THR A 180 1.17 -19.32 3.82
C THR A 180 -0.26 -19.21 4.35
N ALA A 181 -0.72 -20.17 5.16
CA ALA A 181 -2.05 -20.13 5.76
C ALA A 181 -2.28 -18.89 6.64
N THR A 182 -1.30 -18.53 7.48
CA THR A 182 -1.38 -17.36 8.36
C THR A 182 -1.33 -16.05 7.57
N ALA A 183 -0.47 -15.98 6.54
CA ALA A 183 -0.41 -14.86 5.62
C ALA A 183 -1.76 -14.65 4.92
N MET A 184 -2.35 -15.73 4.38
CA MET A 184 -3.65 -15.68 3.71
C MET A 184 -4.77 -15.22 4.64
N GLU A 185 -4.82 -15.71 5.87
CA GLU A 185 -5.81 -15.26 6.85
C GLU A 185 -5.73 -13.75 7.09
N LYS A 186 -4.51 -13.20 7.25
CA LYS A 186 -4.28 -11.75 7.41
C LYS A 186 -4.72 -10.96 6.17
N VAL A 187 -4.31 -11.40 4.99
CA VAL A 187 -4.64 -10.75 3.71
C VAL A 187 -6.15 -10.70 3.52
N LEU A 188 -6.83 -11.84 3.65
CA LEU A 188 -8.29 -11.93 3.50
C LEU A 188 -9.02 -11.04 4.50
N ALA A 189 -8.57 -11.01 5.76
CA ALA A 189 -9.16 -10.13 6.76
C ALA A 189 -9.04 -8.65 6.39
N MET A 190 -7.93 -8.22 5.76
CA MET A 190 -7.77 -6.85 5.28
C MET A 190 -8.60 -6.57 4.01
N LEU A 191 -8.63 -7.50 3.05
CA LEU A 191 -9.42 -7.35 1.83
C LEU A 191 -10.92 -7.21 2.12
N VAL A 192 -11.45 -8.01 3.05
CA VAL A 192 -12.84 -7.88 3.53
C VAL A 192 -13.11 -6.48 4.11
N LYS A 193 -12.15 -5.88 4.81
CA LYS A 193 -12.29 -4.51 5.33
C LYS A 193 -12.30 -3.46 4.23
N PHE A 194 -11.54 -3.64 3.15
CA PHE A 194 -11.61 -2.77 1.99
C PHE A 194 -12.95 -2.93 1.27
N ASP A 195 -13.39 -4.17 1.05
CA ASP A 195 -14.62 -4.46 0.30
C ASP A 195 -15.88 -4.05 1.05
N SER A 196 -15.87 -4.09 2.39
CA SER A 196 -16.94 -3.55 3.23
C SER A 196 -16.88 -2.04 3.44
N GLY A 197 -15.78 -1.39 3.04
CA GLY A 197 -15.53 0.03 3.31
C GLY A 197 -15.25 0.36 4.79
N GLU A 198 -14.96 -0.65 5.63
CA GLU A 198 -14.53 -0.45 7.02
C GLU A 198 -13.21 0.34 7.07
N VAL A 199 -12.33 0.11 6.10
CA VAL A 199 -11.06 0.81 5.95
C VAL A 199 -10.98 1.45 4.56
N ALA A 200 -10.61 2.72 4.51
CA ALA A 200 -10.31 3.39 3.25
C ALA A 200 -8.92 2.99 2.77
N SER A 201 -8.82 2.49 1.54
CA SER A 201 -7.52 2.15 0.94
C SER A 201 -6.66 3.37 0.65
N GLY A 202 -7.27 4.54 0.41
CA GLY A 202 -6.57 5.70 -0.12
C GLY A 202 -6.05 5.44 -1.54
N ARG A 203 -5.06 6.24 -1.95
CA ARG A 203 -4.35 6.12 -3.24
C ARG A 203 -2.86 6.13 -3.00
N MET A 204 -2.14 5.28 -3.73
CA MET A 204 -0.69 5.22 -3.70
C MET A 204 -0.13 5.34 -5.12
N ALA A 205 0.63 6.41 -5.37
CA ALA A 205 1.23 6.67 -6.66
C ALA A 205 2.05 5.47 -7.17
N LEU A 206 1.91 5.12 -8.45
CA LEU A 206 2.72 4.07 -9.09
C LEU A 206 4.21 4.47 -9.20
N SER A 207 4.52 5.76 -9.03
CA SER A 207 5.88 6.29 -8.92
C SER A 207 6.42 6.28 -7.49
N TYR A 208 5.69 5.72 -6.52
CA TYR A 208 6.18 5.54 -5.16
C TYR A 208 7.51 4.79 -5.21
N GLN A 209 8.58 5.48 -4.86
CA GLN A 209 9.86 4.89 -4.58
C GLN A 209 9.90 4.64 -3.08
N GLN A 210 9.99 3.36 -2.72
CA GLN A 210 10.31 3.00 -1.36
C GLN A 210 11.68 3.59 -1.06
N ASP A 211 11.72 4.59 -0.19
CA ASP A 211 12.98 5.12 0.31
C ASP A 211 13.56 4.03 1.22
N GLN A 212 14.29 3.09 0.61
CA GLN A 212 15.17 2.17 1.32
C GLN A 212 16.32 3.00 1.87
N SER A 213 16.01 3.89 2.81
CA SER A 213 17.01 4.64 3.54
C SER A 213 17.89 3.58 4.16
N THR A 214 19.09 3.45 3.63
CA THR A 214 20.16 2.64 4.18
C THR A 214 20.45 3.29 5.52
N GLU A 215 19.76 2.86 6.58
CA GLU A 215 19.94 3.40 7.92
C GLU A 215 21.35 3.02 8.39
N THR A 216 22.32 3.82 7.95
CA THR A 216 23.55 4.00 8.65
C THR A 216 23.17 4.74 9.91
N ALA A 217 23.01 4.01 11.01
CA ALA A 217 22.73 4.56 12.32
C ALA A 217 23.72 5.69 12.65
N ALA A 218 23.27 6.94 12.56
CA ALA A 218 24.05 8.11 12.93
C ALA A 218 23.16 9.18 13.58
N THR A 219 23.21 9.19 14.90
CA THR A 219 23.28 10.38 15.77
C THR A 219 22.13 11.39 15.70
N ALA A 220 21.24 11.28 16.70
CA ALA A 220 20.52 12.34 17.41
C ALA A 220 20.46 13.73 16.72
N MET A 221 19.38 13.98 15.98
CA MET A 221 18.99 15.34 15.60
C MET A 221 18.32 16.04 16.78
N THR A 222 19.02 17.04 17.29
CA THR A 222 18.47 18.08 18.17
C THR A 222 17.53 18.93 17.31
N ALA A 223 16.23 18.92 17.64
CA ALA A 223 15.25 19.77 17.01
C ALA A 223 15.46 21.22 17.47
N THR A 224 16.18 22.02 16.69
CA THR A 224 16.20 23.47 16.83
C THR A 224 14.93 24.01 16.19
N ALA A 225 13.95 24.39 17.01
CA ALA A 225 12.80 25.15 16.60
C ALA A 225 13.26 26.56 16.18
N SER A 226 13.45 26.75 14.88
CA SER A 226 13.62 28.09 14.30
C SER A 226 12.25 28.61 13.91
N ALA A 227 11.70 29.48 14.75
CA ALA A 227 10.52 30.27 14.43
C ALA A 227 10.88 31.29 13.34
N ASP A 228 10.72 30.89 12.07
CA ASP A 228 10.77 31.82 10.95
C ASP A 228 9.39 32.48 10.82
N THR A 229 9.27 33.69 11.38
CA THR A 229 8.14 34.60 11.16
C THR A 229 8.20 35.15 9.73
N ALA A 230 7.83 34.33 8.75
CA ALA A 230 7.67 34.76 7.37
C ALA A 230 6.19 35.06 7.10
N SER A 231 5.86 36.36 7.08
CA SER A 231 4.57 36.92 6.68
C SER A 231 4.28 36.59 5.20
N ALA A 232 3.65 35.44 4.94
CA ALA A 232 3.12 35.09 3.63
C ALA A 232 1.67 35.58 3.50
N THR A 233 1.48 36.62 2.70
CA THR A 233 0.19 37.19 2.33
C THR A 233 -0.56 36.22 1.42
N ALA A 234 -1.45 35.38 1.97
CA ALA A 234 -2.33 34.50 1.21
C ALA A 234 -3.81 34.73 1.60
N ALA A 235 -4.62 34.97 0.57
CA ALA A 235 -6.09 35.06 0.51
C ALA A 235 -6.85 35.21 1.83
N ALA A 236 -7.23 36.46 2.14
CA ALA A 236 -8.13 36.82 3.23
C ALA A 236 -9.57 36.30 3.01
N GLY A 237 -9.77 34.99 3.19
CA GLY A 237 -11.06 34.48 3.63
C GLY A 237 -11.21 34.83 5.11
N SER A 238 -12.16 35.70 5.45
CA SER A 238 -12.39 36.23 6.80
C SER A 238 -12.37 35.12 7.85
N SER A 239 -11.25 34.98 8.55
CA SER A 239 -11.04 34.03 9.65
C SER A 239 -11.63 34.59 10.94
N ALA A 240 -12.94 34.87 10.93
CA ALA A 240 -13.63 35.37 12.10
C ALA A 240 -13.46 34.37 13.26
N GLY A 241 -12.57 34.68 14.20
CA GLY A 241 -12.35 33.91 15.43
C GLY A 241 -10.94 33.38 15.65
N TYR A 242 -10.16 33.08 14.61
CA TYR A 242 -8.80 32.54 14.80
C TYR A 242 -7.79 33.68 14.96
N THR A 243 -7.27 33.86 16.18
CA THR A 243 -6.36 34.98 16.54
C THR A 243 -4.89 34.58 16.53
N GLU A 244 -4.60 33.29 16.69
CA GLU A 244 -3.25 32.74 16.75
C GLU A 244 -2.97 31.84 15.55
N SER A 245 -1.71 31.78 15.12
CA SER A 245 -1.27 30.84 14.10
C SER A 245 0.21 30.44 14.21
N ALA A 246 0.53 29.25 13.70
CA ALA A 246 1.90 28.73 13.59
C ALA A 246 2.03 27.84 12.35
N THR A 247 3.17 27.92 11.66
CA THR A 247 3.47 27.10 10.49
C THR A 247 4.52 26.06 10.82
N TYR A 248 4.26 24.81 10.45
CA TYR A 248 5.12 23.67 10.69
C TYR A 248 5.57 23.05 9.37
N THR A 249 6.81 22.56 9.36
CA THR A 249 7.40 21.86 8.21
C THR A 249 7.29 20.36 8.41
N SER A 250 6.92 19.64 7.36
CA SER A 250 6.83 18.18 7.35
C SER A 250 8.19 17.58 7.65
N TYR A 251 8.22 16.50 8.44
CA TYR A 251 9.45 15.74 8.68
C TYR A 251 9.65 14.60 7.65
N GLY A 252 8.75 14.49 6.67
CA GLY A 252 8.89 13.58 5.54
C GLY A 252 7.59 12.87 5.15
N VAL A 253 7.70 11.98 4.17
CA VAL A 253 6.61 11.14 3.67
C VAL A 253 6.51 9.87 4.52
N ARG A 254 5.33 9.52 5.01
CA ARG A 254 5.05 8.38 5.90
C ARG A 254 3.66 7.78 5.62
N ASN A 255 3.44 6.55 6.06
CA ASN A 255 2.16 5.82 6.07
C ASN A 255 1.33 6.03 4.80
N GLY A 256 1.68 5.31 3.73
CA GLY A 256 0.96 5.37 2.46
C GLY A 256 1.24 6.65 1.66
N GLY A 257 2.49 7.13 1.64
CA GLY A 257 2.90 8.22 0.76
C GLY A 257 2.46 9.63 1.18
N ARG A 258 2.03 9.84 2.43
CA ARG A 258 1.53 11.14 2.93
C ARG A 258 2.61 11.95 3.64
N GLN A 259 2.60 13.27 3.49
CA GLN A 259 3.42 14.15 4.34
C GLN A 259 2.99 14.02 5.81
N ALA A 260 3.96 14.10 6.73
CA ALA A 260 3.73 13.92 8.16
C ALA A 260 4.43 14.99 9.01
N TRP A 261 3.80 15.36 10.12
CA TRP A 261 4.33 16.35 11.07
C TRP A 261 4.38 15.79 12.49
N ARG A 262 5.45 16.16 13.21
CA ARG A 262 5.57 16.00 14.66
C ARG A 262 5.63 17.39 15.26
N ILE A 263 4.52 17.82 15.82
CA ILE A 263 4.35 19.12 16.43
C ILE A 263 4.51 18.93 17.95
N PRO A 264 5.37 19.72 18.62
CA PRO A 264 5.68 19.51 20.03
C PRO A 264 4.53 19.86 20.96
N GLU A 265 3.67 20.81 20.57
CA GLU A 265 2.46 21.15 21.32
C GLU A 265 1.42 20.04 21.22
N SER A 266 0.68 19.83 22.30
CA SER A 266 -0.45 18.91 22.32
C SER A 266 -1.68 19.55 21.70
N GLY A 267 -2.66 18.74 21.29
CA GLY A 267 -3.89 19.22 20.67
C GLY A 267 -4.59 20.31 21.49
N PRO A 268 -4.83 20.11 22.80
CA PRO A 268 -5.46 21.11 23.66
C PRO A 268 -4.69 22.43 23.81
N ASP A 269 -3.38 22.45 23.53
CA ASP A 269 -2.59 23.70 23.57
C ASP A 269 -2.99 24.66 22.43
N PHE A 270 -3.63 24.14 21.37
CA PHE A 270 -4.25 24.93 20.31
C PHE A 270 -5.72 25.28 20.60
N GLY A 271 -6.14 25.26 21.87
CA GLY A 271 -7.53 25.48 22.24
C GLY A 271 -8.45 24.33 21.82
N SER A 272 -9.77 24.51 21.91
CA SER A 272 -10.74 23.41 21.70
C SER A 272 -10.97 23.04 20.23
N ARG A 273 -10.53 23.88 19.30
CA ARG A 273 -10.74 23.71 17.85
C ARG A 273 -9.61 24.37 17.07
N LEU A 274 -9.31 23.80 15.93
CA LEU A 274 -8.17 24.16 15.11
C LEU A 274 -8.57 24.15 13.62
N LYS A 275 -8.11 25.16 12.87
CA LYS A 275 -8.12 25.15 11.41
C LYS A 275 -6.72 24.86 10.89
N VAL A 276 -6.59 23.79 10.10
CA VAL A 276 -5.34 23.32 9.51
C VAL A 276 -5.34 23.67 8.04
N VAL A 277 -4.37 24.46 7.57
CA VAL A 277 -4.27 24.89 6.17
C VAL A 277 -2.93 24.43 5.60
N PHE A 278 -2.99 23.59 4.57
CA PHE A 278 -1.82 23.11 3.86
C PHE A 278 -1.33 24.13 2.83
N GLU A 279 -0.08 24.01 2.40
CA GLU A 279 0.56 24.90 1.41
C GLU A 279 -0.21 24.98 0.08
N ASP A 280 -0.85 23.89 -0.34
CA ASP A 280 -1.71 23.83 -1.53
C ASP A 280 -3.11 24.47 -1.35
N GLY A 281 -3.40 24.99 -0.16
CA GLY A 281 -4.67 25.62 0.18
C GLY A 281 -5.74 24.65 0.70
N HIS A 282 -5.48 23.34 0.73
CA HIS A 282 -6.39 22.39 1.37
C HIS A 282 -6.58 22.76 2.84
N THR A 283 -7.82 22.71 3.34
CA THR A 283 -8.18 23.19 4.67
C THR A 283 -9.02 22.17 5.41
N VAL A 284 -8.60 21.81 6.63
CA VAL A 284 -9.28 20.88 7.53
C VAL A 284 -9.68 21.60 8.83
N TYR A 285 -10.87 21.29 9.35
CA TYR A 285 -11.37 21.85 10.62
C TYR A 285 -11.46 20.76 11.69
N VAL A 286 -10.50 20.77 12.62
CA VAL A 286 -10.51 19.88 13.79
C VAL A 286 -11.35 20.53 14.88
N ASN A 287 -12.59 20.07 15.05
CA ASN A 287 -13.55 20.66 15.99
C ASN A 287 -13.38 20.22 17.45
N ASP A 288 -12.56 19.20 17.68
CA ASP A 288 -12.20 18.71 19.02
C ASP A 288 -10.73 18.25 19.00
N THR A 289 -9.87 19.10 19.56
CA THR A 289 -8.43 18.86 19.62
C THR A 289 -8.02 17.92 20.76
N SER A 290 -8.97 17.40 21.55
CA SER A 290 -8.69 16.42 22.61
C SER A 290 -8.83 14.97 22.15
N HIS A 291 -9.36 14.75 20.94
CA HIS A 291 -9.57 13.42 20.37
C HIS A 291 -8.80 13.23 19.06
N ASN A 292 -8.64 11.97 18.68
CA ASN A 292 -8.19 11.65 17.34
C ASN A 292 -9.23 12.09 16.33
N TYR A 293 -8.79 12.81 15.32
CA TYR A 293 -9.64 13.26 14.22
C TYR A 293 -9.11 12.71 12.90
N ARG A 294 -10.00 12.18 12.09
CA ARG A 294 -9.68 11.58 10.78
C ARG A 294 -10.76 11.98 9.78
N GLU A 295 -10.35 12.29 8.56
CA GLU A 295 -11.27 12.48 7.44
C GLU A 295 -11.17 11.31 6.47
N SER A 296 -12.18 11.16 5.61
CA SER A 296 -12.24 10.07 4.62
C SER A 296 -11.17 10.17 3.54
N ASP A 297 -10.60 11.36 3.34
CA ASP A 297 -9.52 11.61 2.38
C ASP A 297 -8.13 11.24 2.91
N GLY A 298 -8.06 10.68 4.12
CA GLY A 298 -6.82 10.24 4.75
C GLY A 298 -6.13 11.27 5.64
N PHE A 299 -6.70 12.47 5.85
CA PHE A 299 -6.21 13.36 6.90
C PHE A 299 -6.27 12.66 8.27
N VAL A 300 -5.21 12.81 9.07
CA VAL A 300 -5.17 12.31 10.46
C VAL A 300 -4.59 13.38 11.36
N PHE A 301 -5.26 13.65 12.47
CA PHE A 301 -4.78 14.44 13.58
C PHE A 301 -4.86 13.60 14.87
N LYS A 302 -3.73 13.43 15.55
CA LYS A 302 -3.65 12.83 16.90
C LYS A 302 -3.11 13.87 17.87
N PRO A 303 -3.75 14.07 19.03
CA PRO A 303 -3.47 15.23 19.88
C PRO A 303 -2.27 15.07 20.82
N GLY A 304 -1.75 13.86 21.04
CA GLY A 304 -0.57 13.63 21.87
C GLY A 304 -0.79 13.59 23.39
N ILE A 305 -2.04 13.45 23.87
CA ILE A 305 -2.38 13.62 25.31
C ILE A 305 -2.74 12.33 26.08
N GLY A 306 -2.74 11.17 25.43
CA GLY A 306 -3.21 9.91 26.04
C GLY A 306 -2.32 8.71 25.77
N PRO A 307 -2.86 7.48 25.86
CA PRO A 307 -2.09 6.26 25.59
C PRO A 307 -1.72 6.17 24.11
N ASN A 308 -0.53 5.63 23.86
CA ASN A 308 -0.07 5.32 22.50
C ASN A 308 -0.85 4.14 21.92
N GLY A 309 -1.08 4.15 20.62
CA GLY A 309 -1.75 3.07 19.90
C GLY A 309 -2.57 3.58 18.71
N GLU A 310 -3.23 2.68 18.00
CA GLU A 310 -4.13 3.00 16.89
C GLU A 310 -5.61 3.00 17.30
N GLY A 311 -6.46 3.71 16.54
CA GLY A 311 -7.89 3.82 16.82
C GLY A 311 -8.30 5.11 17.56
N SER A 312 -9.62 5.32 17.72
CA SER A 312 -10.18 6.59 18.22
C SER A 312 -9.86 6.90 19.68
N ALA A 313 -9.66 5.86 20.51
CA ALA A 313 -9.37 6.00 21.95
C ALA A 313 -7.89 6.30 22.27
N ASN A 314 -6.98 6.06 21.32
CA ASN A 314 -5.53 6.18 21.54
C ASN A 314 -5.02 7.55 21.09
N THR A 315 -5.16 8.53 21.96
CA THR A 315 -4.83 9.94 21.69
C THR A 315 -3.35 10.28 21.89
N GLY A 316 -2.53 9.31 22.32
CA GLY A 316 -1.09 9.46 22.54
C GLY A 316 -0.25 9.41 21.26
N THR A 317 0.91 10.04 21.35
CA THR A 317 1.98 9.98 20.35
C THR A 317 3.30 9.76 21.07
N SER A 318 4.27 9.11 20.41
CA SER A 318 5.57 8.80 21.01
C SER A 318 6.40 10.02 21.37
N HIS A 319 6.10 11.19 20.78
CA HIS A 319 6.77 12.45 21.06
C HIS A 319 5.97 13.41 21.96
N GLY A 320 4.80 13.00 22.46
CA GLY A 320 4.02 13.77 23.44
C GLY A 320 3.35 15.04 22.90
N GLY A 321 3.28 15.22 21.59
CA GLY A 321 2.60 16.34 20.94
C GLY A 321 1.75 15.90 19.74
N VAL A 322 1.25 16.85 18.97
CA VAL A 322 0.40 16.55 17.81
C VAL A 322 1.16 15.73 16.76
N TYR A 323 0.50 14.68 16.27
CA TYR A 323 0.92 13.94 15.09
C TYR A 323 -0.09 14.16 13.97
N LEU A 324 0.40 14.60 12.81
CA LEU A 324 -0.43 14.97 11.67
C LEU A 324 -0.04 14.17 10.43
N HIS A 325 -1.02 13.69 9.67
CA HIS A 325 -0.86 13.29 8.27
C HIS A 325 -1.70 14.17 7.36
N ALA A 326 -1.13 14.53 6.22
CA ALA A 326 -1.87 15.18 5.14
C ALA A 326 -2.90 14.22 4.53
N PRO A 327 -3.91 14.72 3.81
CA PRO A 327 -4.73 13.88 2.92
C PRO A 327 -3.90 13.06 1.93
N TYR A 328 -4.44 11.95 1.43
CA TYR A 328 -3.82 11.22 0.34
C TYR A 328 -3.63 12.12 -0.89
N GLY A 329 -2.45 12.06 -1.52
CA GLY A 329 -2.10 12.89 -2.66
C GLY A 329 -1.68 14.34 -2.33
N ASN A 330 -1.86 14.81 -1.09
CA ASN A 330 -1.37 16.12 -0.68
C ASN A 330 0.15 16.08 -0.42
N SER A 331 0.90 16.83 -1.21
CA SER A 331 2.37 16.89 -1.16
C SER A 331 2.92 18.12 -0.45
N SER A 332 2.06 18.89 0.23
CA SER A 332 2.43 20.12 0.94
C SER A 332 3.49 19.84 2.01
N LYS A 333 4.60 20.56 1.95
CA LYS A 333 5.67 20.43 2.96
C LYS A 333 5.46 21.35 4.15
N LYS A 334 4.52 22.28 4.04
CA LYS A 334 4.15 23.21 5.10
C LYS A 334 2.67 23.07 5.44
N VAL A 335 2.37 23.20 6.72
CA VAL A 335 1.02 23.29 7.24
C VAL A 335 0.94 24.43 8.23
N THR A 336 -0.13 25.22 8.17
CA THR A 336 -0.37 26.33 9.10
C THR A 336 -1.59 26.02 9.95
N PHE A 337 -1.38 26.04 11.25
CA PHE A 337 -2.41 25.89 12.28
C PHE A 337 -2.93 27.26 12.64
N TYR A 338 -4.25 27.39 12.76
CA TYR A 338 -4.94 28.60 13.21
C TYR A 338 -5.88 28.24 14.36
N TRP A 339 -5.77 28.92 15.50
CA TRP A 339 -6.58 28.65 16.70
C TRP A 339 -7.06 29.91 17.41
N TYR A 340 -7.94 29.73 18.39
CA TYR A 340 -8.42 30.78 19.28
C TYR A 340 -7.44 30.92 20.44
N GLY A 341 -6.98 32.15 20.72
CA GLY A 341 -6.20 32.48 21.92
C GLY A 341 -7.05 32.53 23.20
#